data_AF-A0AAC8WA36-F1
#
_entry.id   AF-A0AAC8WA36-F1
#
_cell.length_a   1.000
_cell.length_b   1.000
_cell.length_c   1.000
_cell.angle_alpha   90.00
_cell.angle_beta   90.00
_cell.angle_gamma   90.00
#
_symmetry.space_group_name_H-M   'P 1'
#
loop_
_entity.id
_entity.type
_entity.pdbx_description
1 polymer ?
#
loop_
_entity_poly.entity_id
_entity_poly.type
_entity_poly.pdbx_seq_one_letter_code
_entity_poly.pdbx_strand_id
1 'polypeptide(L)'
;MSKFNKEQKIEIYRKWKDEKISISQLSKAYKMNLANLDYMLRLIDMHGTNILNTRKRVYSKKFKEQTIEQAIFGTKSDVQLSLELGFKSIGRLNNWLREYKENGYNFIVKQKGRPARGQRESKIAQGTGERNPKAERRKLAIAYCERIRKKTEGLGSGKRSEEIAKAITDLRHEFKVSLDYVLEAIAEHPELPIIARSSYYKIIKRKPKKPKRPKLIAKIKEIFNHHQGRYGYRRATLQLIKEGWNITEKTVRYWMHKLGLKGIRRNKRKYSSYKGTIGKIAPNLIHRDFFAPMPNMKWHTDITEFHLNGEKLYLSPILDGCGGDIVSYSISRHPDMDLVMTMLDKAFVKETALNNCTFHTDQGCQYQSPQYQRALKLQGITQSMSRKGNSMDDGLMENFFGLLKTEMFYDQEYKYHSLQELTQAIKEYIEYYNEERIKSRLKGLTPKEYRNQASINPVF
;
A
#
# COMPACT_ATOMS: atom_id res chain seq x y z
N MET A 1 -7.60 7.20 37.25
CA MET A 1 -6.66 7.34 38.39
C MET A 1 -7.28 7.03 39.77
N SER A 2 -8.53 6.54 39.87
CA SER A 2 -9.21 6.34 41.17
C SER A 2 -8.96 4.98 41.85
N LYS A 3 -8.10 4.11 41.30
CA LYS A 3 -7.95 2.73 41.83
C LYS A 3 -6.90 2.58 42.95
N PHE A 4 -6.04 3.59 43.15
CA PHE A 4 -4.94 3.56 44.14
C PHE A 4 -5.03 4.74 45.09
N ASN A 5 -4.78 4.47 46.38
CA ASN A 5 -4.70 5.48 47.42
C ASN A 5 -3.41 6.31 47.29
N LYS A 6 -3.25 7.35 48.11
CA LYS A 6 -2.11 8.28 48.01
C LYS A 6 -0.78 7.59 48.27
N GLU A 7 -0.72 6.74 49.30
CA GLU A 7 0.49 6.03 49.73
C GLU A 7 1.00 5.08 48.65
N GLN A 8 0.09 4.30 48.04
CA GLN A 8 0.41 3.43 46.91
C GLN A 8 0.97 4.20 45.72
N LYS A 9 0.49 5.43 45.45
CA LYS A 9 1.02 6.26 44.35
C LYS A 9 2.42 6.78 44.64
N ILE A 10 2.71 7.11 45.90
CA ILE A 10 4.04 7.54 46.35
C ILE A 10 5.01 6.36 46.31
N GLU A 11 4.58 5.18 46.74
CA GLU A 11 5.37 3.94 46.66
C GLU A 11 5.74 3.59 45.22
N ILE A 12 4.76 3.61 44.30
CA ILE A 12 5.00 3.37 42.88
C ILE A 12 5.97 4.41 42.29
N TYR A 13 5.89 5.67 42.72
CA TYR A 13 6.81 6.73 42.29
C TYR A 13 8.24 6.50 42.79
N ARG A 14 8.42 6.10 44.06
CA ARG A 14 9.74 5.75 44.62
C ARG A 14 10.36 4.56 43.90
N LYS A 15 9.58 3.49 43.66
CA LYS A 15 10.03 2.33 42.88
C LYS A 15 10.46 2.68 41.46
N TRP A 16 9.83 3.67 40.84
CA TRP A 16 10.21 4.16 39.53
C TRP A 16 11.45 5.06 39.55
N LYS A 17 11.51 6.02 40.48
CA LYS A 17 12.53 7.08 40.52
C LYS A 17 13.82 6.63 41.20
N ASP A 18 13.69 5.95 42.33
CA ASP A 18 14.80 5.59 43.23
C ASP A 18 15.34 4.20 42.89
N GLU A 19 14.44 3.22 42.70
CA GLU A 19 14.80 1.82 42.39
C GLU A 19 14.94 1.56 40.86
N LYS A 20 14.69 2.57 40.02
CA LYS A 20 14.80 2.52 38.55
C LYS A 20 14.02 1.38 37.89
N ILE A 21 12.93 0.90 38.51
CA ILE A 21 12.09 -0.15 37.93
C ILE A 21 11.36 0.40 36.71
N SER A 22 11.34 -0.37 35.61
CA SER A 22 10.73 0.09 34.37
C SER A 22 9.21 0.28 34.51
N ILE A 23 8.66 1.26 33.78
CA ILE A 23 7.22 1.56 33.75
C ILE A 23 6.42 0.32 33.30
N SER A 24 6.98 -0.51 32.41
CA SER A 24 6.34 -1.75 31.94
C SER A 24 6.20 -2.78 33.06
N GLN A 25 7.25 -2.95 33.88
CA GLN A 25 7.22 -3.85 35.04
C GLN A 25 6.23 -3.35 36.09
N LEU A 26 6.23 -2.05 36.41
CA LEU A 26 5.28 -1.45 37.35
C LEU A 26 3.82 -1.55 36.83
N SER A 27 3.61 -1.35 35.53
CA SER A 27 2.29 -1.50 34.90
C SER A 27 1.73 -2.92 35.07
N LYS A 28 2.58 -3.96 34.91
CA LYS A 28 2.21 -5.36 35.13
C LYS A 28 1.97 -5.67 36.60
N ALA A 29 2.89 -5.26 37.48
CA ALA A 29 2.82 -5.52 38.92
C ALA A 29 1.56 -4.92 39.57
N TYR A 30 1.26 -3.66 39.23
CA TYR A 30 0.11 -2.94 39.79
C TYR A 30 -1.14 -3.02 38.90
N LYS A 31 -1.14 -3.80 37.81
CA LYS A 31 -2.25 -3.93 36.85
C LYS A 31 -2.81 -2.56 36.40
N MET A 32 -1.91 -1.60 36.14
CA MET A 32 -2.24 -0.25 35.71
C MET A 32 -2.07 -0.11 34.20
N ASN A 33 -2.96 0.65 33.55
CA ASN A 33 -2.76 1.05 32.17
C ASN A 33 -1.46 1.88 32.05
N LEU A 34 -0.59 1.47 31.14
CA LEU A 34 0.76 2.01 30.99
C LEU A 34 0.78 3.53 30.76
N ALA A 35 -0.11 4.06 29.93
CA ALA A 35 -0.19 5.50 29.67
C ALA A 35 -0.67 6.31 30.89
N ASN A 36 -1.61 5.76 31.67
CA ASN A 36 -2.06 6.39 32.91
C ASN A 36 -0.98 6.37 34.00
N LEU A 37 -0.17 5.30 34.05
CA LEU A 37 0.95 5.17 34.98
C LEU A 37 2.08 6.14 34.63
N ASP A 38 2.53 6.15 33.37
CA ASP A 38 3.56 7.08 32.88
C ASP A 38 3.16 8.54 33.14
N TYR A 39 1.92 8.91 32.82
CA TYR A 39 1.41 10.25 33.08
C TYR A 39 1.40 10.61 34.58
N MET A 40 0.98 9.68 35.44
CA MET A 40 0.96 9.90 36.88
C MET A 40 2.37 10.12 37.44
N LEU A 41 3.34 9.31 37.00
CA LEU A 41 4.73 9.42 37.42
C LEU A 41 5.32 10.77 37.01
N ARG A 42 5.15 11.17 35.74
CA ARG A 42 5.60 12.48 35.24
C ARG A 42 4.92 13.65 35.93
N LEU A 43 3.65 13.51 36.31
CA LEU A 43 2.91 14.55 37.03
C LEU A 43 3.49 14.76 38.43
N ILE A 44 3.82 13.67 39.14
CA ILE A 44 4.46 13.73 40.45
C ILE A 44 5.90 14.27 40.33
N ASP A 45 6.63 13.87 39.28
CA ASP A 45 7.99 14.35 39.02
C ASP A 45 8.05 15.87 38.81
N MET A 46 7.03 16.41 38.12
CA MET A 46 6.97 17.83 37.77
C MET A 46 6.44 18.74 38.89
N HIS A 47 5.45 18.28 39.67
CA HIS A 47 4.76 19.11 40.67
C HIS A 47 4.96 18.65 42.12
N GLY A 48 5.76 17.60 42.32
CA GLY A 48 5.94 16.95 43.62
C GLY A 48 4.71 16.17 44.09
N THR A 49 4.85 15.49 45.24
CA THR A 49 3.79 14.66 45.83
C THR A 49 2.57 15.47 46.31
N ASN A 50 2.72 16.78 46.48
CA ASN A 50 1.65 17.71 46.88
C ASN A 50 0.50 17.77 45.87
N ILE A 51 0.75 17.50 44.59
CA ILE A 51 -0.30 17.46 43.56
C ILE A 51 -1.37 16.39 43.86
N LEU A 52 -1.01 15.35 44.61
CA LEU A 52 -1.93 14.30 45.04
C LEU A 52 -2.95 14.80 46.07
N ASN A 53 -2.60 15.81 46.89
CA ASN A 53 -3.41 16.33 48.01
C ASN A 53 -4.51 17.34 47.60
N THR A 54 -4.51 17.82 46.36
CA THR A 54 -5.43 18.90 45.95
C THR A 54 -6.90 18.44 45.85
N ARG A 55 -7.84 19.22 46.42
CA ARG A 55 -9.29 19.01 46.24
C ARG A 55 -9.68 19.09 44.76
N LYS A 56 -10.90 18.64 44.41
CA LYS A 56 -11.44 18.73 43.03
C LYS A 56 -11.43 20.19 42.57
N ARG A 57 -10.46 20.57 41.72
CA ARG A 57 -10.37 21.92 41.15
C ARG A 57 -11.60 22.21 40.29
N VAL A 58 -12.27 23.31 40.60
CA VAL A 58 -13.26 23.94 39.73
C VAL A 58 -12.50 24.92 38.84
N TYR A 59 -12.59 24.75 37.53
CA TYR A 59 -11.91 25.59 36.57
C TYR A 59 -12.85 26.68 36.08
N SER A 60 -12.40 27.94 36.12
CA SER A 60 -13.15 29.07 35.61
C SER A 60 -13.35 28.96 34.09
N LYS A 61 -14.37 29.65 33.57
CA LYS A 61 -14.64 29.76 32.13
C LYS A 61 -13.39 30.23 31.37
N LYS A 62 -12.81 31.34 31.81
CA LYS A 62 -11.60 31.92 31.24
C LYS A 62 -10.42 30.94 31.24
N PHE A 63 -10.22 30.18 32.31
CA PHE A 63 -9.16 29.18 32.39
C PHE A 63 -9.35 28.04 31.38
N LYS A 64 -10.58 27.54 31.23
CA LYS A 64 -10.88 26.49 30.25
C LYS A 64 -10.66 26.98 28.82
N GLU A 65 -11.09 28.20 28.52
CA GLU A 65 -10.89 28.83 27.21
C GLU A 65 -9.41 28.96 26.88
N GLN A 66 -8.62 29.55 27.78
CA GLN A 66 -7.17 29.70 27.60
C GLN A 66 -6.46 28.35 27.45
N THR A 67 -6.87 27.35 28.24
CA THR A 67 -6.29 26.00 28.14
C THR A 67 -6.59 25.35 26.78
N ILE A 68 -7.83 25.47 26.30
CA ILE A 68 -8.23 24.93 24.99
C ILE A 68 -7.49 25.68 23.87
N GLU A 69 -7.37 27.01 23.96
CA GLU A 69 -6.60 27.81 23.01
C GLU A 69 -5.14 27.38 22.97
N GLN A 70 -4.48 27.21 24.12
CA GLN A 70 -3.10 26.71 24.19
C GLN A 70 -2.95 25.28 23.64
N ALA A 71 -3.95 24.42 23.78
CA ALA A 71 -3.90 23.06 23.25
C ALA A 71 -4.06 23.02 21.72
N ILE A 72 -4.92 23.89 21.18
CA ILE A 72 -5.23 23.95 19.75
C ILE A 72 -4.11 24.67 18.98
N PHE A 73 -3.75 25.87 19.44
CA PHE A 73 -2.84 26.79 18.74
C PHE A 73 -1.39 26.66 19.21
N GLY A 74 -1.17 26.11 20.40
CA GLY A 74 0.16 26.01 20.99
C GLY A 74 1.05 24.95 20.36
N THR A 75 2.34 25.12 20.55
CA THR A 75 3.38 24.17 20.09
C THR A 75 3.50 22.89 20.92
N LYS A 76 2.94 22.88 22.13
CA LYS A 76 3.06 21.75 23.08
C LYS A 76 2.10 20.61 22.74
N SER A 77 2.47 19.38 23.09
CA SER A 77 1.54 18.25 23.01
C SER A 77 0.46 18.38 24.09
N ASP A 78 -0.74 17.86 23.83
CA ASP A 78 -1.85 17.88 24.78
C ASP A 78 -1.45 17.22 26.12
N VAL A 79 -0.63 16.17 26.06
CA VAL A 79 -0.10 15.48 27.24
C VAL A 79 0.84 16.39 28.03
N GLN A 80 1.77 17.08 27.36
CA GLN A 80 2.71 18.00 28.00
C GLN A 80 1.99 19.18 28.63
N LEU A 81 1.04 19.80 27.91
CA LEU A 81 0.24 20.91 28.43
C LEU A 81 -0.59 20.47 29.64
N SER A 82 -1.16 19.26 29.59
CA SER A 82 -1.90 18.67 30.70
C SER A 82 -1.03 18.44 31.94
N LEU A 83 0.24 18.04 31.76
CA LEU A 83 1.21 17.89 32.84
C LEU A 83 1.56 19.24 33.46
N GLU A 84 1.90 20.24 32.66
CA GLU A 84 2.27 21.59 33.13
C GLU A 84 1.12 22.26 33.90
N LEU A 85 -0.12 22.12 33.43
CA LEU A 85 -1.31 22.67 34.09
C LEU A 85 -1.75 21.84 35.32
N GLY A 86 -1.07 20.74 35.61
CA GLY A 86 -1.29 19.92 36.80
C GLY A 86 -2.59 19.11 36.76
N PHE A 87 -3.06 18.69 35.57
CA PHE A 87 -4.30 17.92 35.48
C PHE A 87 -4.12 16.50 36.00
N LYS A 88 -4.93 16.12 37.00
CA LYS A 88 -4.97 14.76 37.59
C LYS A 88 -5.44 13.65 36.65
N SER A 89 -5.70 13.91 35.38
CA SER A 89 -6.15 12.91 34.42
C SER A 89 -5.69 13.30 33.03
N ILE A 90 -4.97 12.39 32.38
CA ILE A 90 -4.53 12.52 30.99
C ILE A 90 -5.69 12.79 30.03
N GLY A 91 -6.89 12.27 30.34
CA GLY A 91 -8.07 12.45 29.50
C GLY A 91 -8.83 13.77 29.74
N ARG A 92 -8.45 14.60 30.71
CA ARG A 92 -9.23 15.81 31.06
C ARG A 92 -9.20 16.84 29.93
N LEU A 93 -8.00 17.18 29.45
CA LEU A 93 -7.85 18.10 28.32
C LEU A 93 -8.49 17.51 27.05
N ASN A 94 -8.28 16.22 26.79
CA ASN A 94 -8.89 15.52 25.65
C ASN A 94 -10.43 15.57 25.68
N ASN A 95 -11.03 15.42 26.87
CA ASN A 95 -12.49 15.54 27.02
C ASN A 95 -12.96 16.97 26.75
N TRP A 96 -12.23 17.99 27.23
CA TRP A 96 -12.56 19.39 26.94
C TRP A 96 -12.44 19.71 25.45
N LEU A 97 -11.40 19.21 24.78
CA LEU A 97 -11.21 19.34 23.34
C LEU A 97 -12.31 18.62 22.55
N ARG A 98 -12.72 17.42 22.97
CA ARG A 98 -13.83 16.68 22.35
C ARG A 98 -15.15 17.41 22.52
N GLU A 99 -15.50 17.79 23.75
CA GLU A 99 -16.75 18.50 24.03
C GLU A 99 -16.81 19.86 23.32
N TYR A 100 -15.65 20.52 23.14
CA TYR A 100 -15.50 21.75 22.36
C TYR A 100 -15.71 21.51 20.86
N LYS A 101 -15.21 20.42 20.29
CA LYS A 101 -15.43 20.06 18.88
C LYS A 101 -16.90 19.74 18.59
N GLU A 102 -17.58 19.07 19.51
CA GLU A 102 -18.99 18.66 19.36
C GLU A 102 -19.98 19.83 19.58
N ASN A 103 -19.70 20.73 20.52
CA ASN A 103 -20.69 21.75 20.95
C ASN A 103 -20.24 23.20 20.70
N GLY A 104 -19.04 23.42 20.16
CA GLY A 104 -18.44 24.75 20.03
C GLY A 104 -18.29 25.47 21.38
N TYR A 105 -18.42 26.81 21.36
CA TYR A 105 -18.28 27.65 22.56
C TYR A 105 -19.41 27.46 23.59
N ASN A 106 -20.51 26.79 23.21
CA ASN A 106 -21.64 26.49 24.10
C ASN A 106 -21.30 25.45 25.18
N PHE A 107 -20.16 24.75 25.06
CA PHE A 107 -19.64 23.83 26.05
C PHE A 107 -19.43 24.48 27.44
N ILE A 108 -19.16 25.78 27.49
CA ILE A 108 -18.66 26.42 28.71
C ILE A 108 -19.80 26.83 29.67
N VAL A 109 -21.06 26.73 29.25
CA VAL A 109 -22.24 26.99 30.09
C VAL A 109 -23.09 25.73 30.22
N LYS A 110 -22.68 24.79 31.08
CA LYS A 110 -23.65 23.84 31.68
C LYS A 110 -24.22 24.52 32.93
N GLN A 111 -25.45 25.05 32.84
CA GLN A 111 -26.19 25.40 34.05
C GLN A 111 -26.38 24.14 34.89
N LYS A 112 -26.08 24.22 36.19
CA LYS A 112 -26.08 23.07 37.09
C LYS A 112 -27.49 22.93 37.69
N GLY A 113 -28.26 21.93 37.25
CA GLY A 113 -29.60 21.63 37.77
C GLY A 113 -30.35 20.62 36.89
N ARG A 114 -31.34 19.91 37.43
CA ARG A 114 -32.27 19.07 36.64
C ARG A 114 -33.10 20.03 35.76
N PRO A 115 -33.15 19.86 34.43
CA PRO A 115 -33.93 20.77 33.59
C PRO A 115 -35.40 20.66 34.00
N ALA A 116 -36.04 21.81 34.27
CA ALA A 116 -37.47 21.86 34.49
C ALA A 116 -38.18 21.33 33.23
N ARG A 117 -39.22 20.52 33.44
CA ARG A 117 -40.04 19.90 32.37
C ARG A 117 -40.68 21.05 31.57
N GLY A 118 -40.10 21.36 30.40
CA GLY A 118 -40.50 22.49 29.56
C GLY A 118 -39.35 23.13 28.76
N GLN A 119 -38.10 23.05 29.22
CA GLN A 119 -36.95 23.65 28.50
C GLN A 119 -36.40 22.80 27.34
N ARG A 120 -37.03 21.66 27.02
CA ARG A 120 -36.66 20.86 25.84
C ARG A 120 -37.20 21.45 24.54
N GLU A 121 -38.30 22.19 24.60
CA GLU A 121 -38.96 22.74 23.40
C GLU A 121 -38.43 24.12 23.02
N SER A 122 -37.88 24.90 23.96
CA SER A 122 -37.29 26.22 23.65
C SER A 122 -35.89 26.17 23.04
N LYS A 123 -35.21 25.02 23.02
CA LYS A 123 -33.86 24.89 22.42
C LYS A 123 -33.86 24.68 20.91
N ILE A 124 -35.01 24.39 20.31
CA ILE A 124 -35.16 24.23 18.85
C ILE A 124 -35.50 25.58 18.19
N ALA A 125 -35.97 26.57 18.95
CA ALA A 125 -36.47 27.86 18.43
C ALA A 125 -35.57 29.09 18.72
N GLN A 126 -34.25 28.91 18.83
CA GLN A 126 -33.29 30.04 18.74
C GLN A 126 -32.28 29.79 17.61
N GLY A 127 -32.80 29.56 16.42
CA GLY A 127 -32.10 29.81 15.17
C GLY A 127 -32.39 31.23 14.71
N THR A 128 -31.52 32.18 15.11
CA THR A 128 -31.22 33.48 14.47
C THR A 128 -30.33 34.31 15.41
N GLY A 129 -29.19 33.76 15.81
CA GLY A 129 -28.14 34.54 16.46
C GLY A 129 -27.28 35.21 15.40
N GLU A 130 -27.12 36.53 15.45
CA GLU A 130 -26.17 37.29 14.64
C GLU A 130 -24.86 36.52 14.42
N ARG A 131 -24.36 36.49 13.19
CA ARG A 131 -23.04 35.94 12.86
C ARG A 131 -22.00 36.68 13.68
N ASN A 132 -21.60 36.12 14.83
CA ASN A 132 -20.51 36.67 15.63
C ASN A 132 -19.21 36.53 14.83
N PRO A 133 -18.65 37.62 14.27
CA PRO A 133 -17.52 37.53 13.35
C PRO A 133 -16.30 36.91 14.03
N LYS A 134 -16.16 37.12 15.34
CA LYS A 134 -15.07 36.55 16.16
C LYS A 134 -15.19 35.03 16.29
N ALA A 135 -16.41 34.48 16.35
CA ALA A 135 -16.61 33.04 16.42
C ALA A 135 -16.29 32.35 15.09
N GLU A 136 -16.59 32.98 13.95
CA GLU A 136 -16.26 32.46 12.62
C GLU A 136 -14.76 32.52 12.34
N ARG A 137 -14.08 33.63 12.66
CA ARG A 137 -12.61 33.74 12.56
C ARG A 137 -11.90 32.65 13.37
N ARG A 138 -12.38 32.38 14.58
CA ARG A 138 -11.85 31.30 15.43
C ARG A 138 -12.03 29.91 14.82
N LYS A 139 -13.21 29.60 14.25
CA LYS A 139 -13.45 28.32 13.55
C LYS A 139 -12.47 28.15 12.38
N LEU A 140 -12.23 29.23 11.64
CA LEU A 140 -11.30 29.24 10.52
C LEU A 140 -9.86 28.98 10.98
N ALA A 141 -9.42 29.65 12.05
CA ALA A 141 -8.08 29.45 12.61
C ALA A 141 -7.87 28.01 13.10
N ILE A 142 -8.88 27.39 13.71
CA ILE A 142 -8.85 25.97 14.11
C ILE A 142 -8.68 25.06 12.90
N ALA A 143 -9.50 25.26 11.86
CA ALA A 143 -9.43 24.46 10.63
C ALA A 143 -8.07 24.63 9.93
N TYR A 144 -7.48 25.82 9.99
CA TYR A 144 -6.12 26.07 9.51
C TYR A 144 -5.07 25.28 10.30
N CYS A 145 -5.12 25.32 11.63
CA CYS A 145 -4.22 24.56 12.50
C CYS A 145 -4.24 23.07 12.19
N GLU A 146 -5.43 22.48 12.09
CA GLU A 146 -5.58 21.05 11.85
C GLU A 146 -4.97 20.62 10.50
N ARG A 147 -5.01 21.48 9.48
CA ARG A 147 -4.43 21.21 8.15
C ARG A 147 -2.91 21.32 8.14
N ILE A 148 -2.35 22.26 8.90
CA ILE A 148 -0.93 22.59 8.86
C ILE A 148 -0.12 21.76 9.86
N ARG A 149 -0.62 21.57 11.10
CA ARG A 149 0.09 20.88 12.19
C ARG A 149 0.60 19.49 11.79
N LYS A 150 -0.15 18.74 10.97
CA LYS A 150 0.26 17.41 10.48
C LYS A 150 1.13 17.41 9.22
N LYS A 151 1.12 18.50 8.43
CA LYS A 151 1.75 18.52 7.10
C LYS A 151 3.09 19.23 7.06
N THR A 152 3.37 20.12 8.01
CA THR A 152 4.60 20.94 7.98
C THR A 152 5.74 20.39 8.83
N GLU A 153 5.51 19.39 9.68
CA GLU A 153 6.57 18.72 10.44
C GLU A 153 7.55 18.04 9.46
N GLY A 154 8.79 18.54 9.40
CA GLY A 154 9.88 17.98 8.57
C GLY A 154 9.98 18.51 7.12
N LEU A 155 9.19 19.51 6.71
CA LEU A 155 9.31 20.11 5.38
C LEU A 155 10.34 21.26 5.34
N GLY A 156 11.18 21.28 4.29
CA GLY A 156 12.03 22.44 3.99
C GLY A 156 11.22 23.71 3.67
N SER A 157 11.81 24.88 3.89
CA SER A 157 11.15 26.20 3.85
C SER A 157 10.28 26.43 2.60
N GLY A 158 10.78 26.08 1.40
CA GLY A 158 10.03 26.25 0.15
C GLY A 158 8.78 25.36 0.02
N LYS A 159 8.84 24.11 0.51
CA LYS A 159 7.68 23.20 0.50
C LYS A 159 6.65 23.59 1.55
N ARG A 160 7.10 24.16 2.67
CA ARG A 160 6.24 24.66 3.75
C ARG A 160 5.35 25.80 3.26
N SER A 161 5.87 26.76 2.51
CA SER A 161 5.06 27.86 1.94
C SER A 161 4.03 27.37 0.91
N GLU A 162 4.33 26.33 0.14
CA GLU A 162 3.38 25.74 -0.83
C GLU A 162 2.20 25.06 -0.14
N GLU A 163 2.45 24.28 0.91
CA GLU A 163 1.38 23.66 1.71
C GLU A 163 0.52 24.70 2.45
N ILE A 164 1.14 25.76 2.97
CA ILE A 164 0.43 26.88 3.60
C ILE A 164 -0.50 27.56 2.59
N ALA A 165 0.00 27.89 1.40
CA ALA A 165 -0.81 28.51 0.36
C ALA A 165 -2.00 27.62 -0.03
N LYS A 166 -1.79 26.31 -0.17
CA LYS A 166 -2.86 25.36 -0.46
C LYS A 166 -3.91 25.30 0.64
N ALA A 167 -3.50 25.22 1.91
CA ALA A 167 -4.43 25.19 3.03
C ALA A 167 -5.29 26.46 3.10
N ILE A 168 -4.70 27.63 2.84
CA ILE A 168 -5.41 28.92 2.75
C ILE A 168 -6.41 28.91 1.60
N THR A 169 -6.03 28.40 0.42
CA THR A 169 -6.94 28.28 -0.72
C THR A 169 -8.13 27.38 -0.39
N ASP A 170 -7.88 26.20 0.19
CA ASP A 170 -8.94 25.26 0.58
C ASP A 170 -9.91 25.89 1.59
N LEU A 171 -9.40 26.63 2.59
CA LEU A 171 -10.23 27.33 3.60
C LEU A 171 -11.07 28.44 2.97
N ARG A 172 -10.47 29.20 2.04
CA ARG A 172 -11.16 30.27 1.31
C ARG A 172 -12.38 29.72 0.56
N HIS A 173 -12.24 28.55 -0.07
CA HIS A 173 -13.33 27.91 -0.80
C HIS A 173 -14.39 27.28 0.11
N GLU A 174 -13.97 26.57 1.16
CA GLU A 174 -14.87 25.91 2.11
C GLU A 174 -15.73 26.90 2.89
N PHE A 175 -15.11 27.93 3.45
CA PHE A 175 -15.79 28.94 4.26
C PHE A 175 -16.39 30.08 3.41
N LYS A 176 -16.14 30.09 2.09
CA LYS A 176 -16.61 31.12 1.15
C LYS A 176 -16.26 32.55 1.58
N VAL A 177 -15.06 32.75 2.10
CA VAL A 177 -14.56 34.04 2.62
C VAL A 177 -13.49 34.65 1.71
N SER A 178 -13.15 35.92 1.91
CA SER A 178 -12.05 36.57 1.21
C SER A 178 -10.69 36.08 1.72
N LEU A 179 -9.63 36.24 0.91
CA LEU A 179 -8.27 35.94 1.36
C LEU A 179 -7.88 36.79 2.57
N ASP A 180 -8.26 38.06 2.59
CA ASP A 180 -7.95 38.98 3.67
C ASP A 180 -8.59 38.53 4.98
N TYR A 181 -9.83 38.04 4.93
CA TYR A 181 -10.51 37.47 6.10
C TYR A 181 -9.79 36.22 6.64
N VAL A 182 -9.27 35.36 5.76
CA VAL A 182 -8.48 34.18 6.16
C VAL A 182 -7.16 34.61 6.81
N LEU A 183 -6.46 35.58 6.22
CA LEU A 183 -5.17 36.05 6.74
C LEU A 183 -5.31 36.78 8.07
N GLU A 184 -6.35 37.62 8.23
CA GLU A 184 -6.67 38.28 9.51
C GLU A 184 -6.97 37.26 10.60
N ALA A 185 -7.80 36.25 10.32
CA ALA A 185 -8.12 35.20 11.27
C ALA A 185 -6.90 34.38 11.71
N ILE A 186 -5.93 34.17 10.82
CA ILE A 186 -4.66 33.51 11.15
C ILE A 186 -3.75 34.46 11.95
N ALA A 187 -3.69 35.73 11.59
CA ALA A 187 -2.85 36.74 12.25
C ALA A 187 -3.27 37.02 13.70
N GLU A 188 -4.52 36.80 14.06
CA GLU A 188 -5.01 36.82 15.46
C GLU A 188 -4.31 35.74 16.34
N HIS A 189 -3.61 34.78 15.75
CA HIS A 189 -2.91 33.69 16.44
C HIS A 189 -1.42 33.62 16.03
N PRO A 190 -0.52 34.33 16.74
CA PRO A 190 0.90 34.47 16.39
C PRO A 190 1.70 33.15 16.30
N GLU A 191 1.22 32.09 16.96
CA GLU A 191 1.85 30.76 16.92
C GLU A 191 1.64 30.03 15.59
N LEU A 192 0.74 30.53 14.74
CA LEU A 192 0.42 29.92 13.45
C LEU A 192 1.34 30.44 12.35
N PRO A 193 1.77 29.59 11.41
CA PRO A 193 2.60 30.05 10.31
C PRO A 193 1.79 30.94 9.38
N ILE A 194 2.23 32.19 9.23
CA ILE A 194 1.64 33.19 8.35
C ILE A 194 2.40 33.20 7.01
N ILE A 195 1.70 33.53 5.92
CA ILE A 195 2.31 33.81 4.62
C ILE A 195 1.91 35.20 4.16
N ALA A 196 2.85 35.95 3.58
CA ALA A 196 2.55 37.24 2.97
C ALA A 196 1.58 37.07 1.78
N ARG A 197 0.66 38.03 1.58
CA ARG A 197 -0.29 38.04 0.46
C ARG A 197 0.40 37.93 -0.91
N SER A 198 1.51 38.64 -1.09
CA SER A 198 2.34 38.58 -2.29
C SER A 198 2.91 37.17 -2.53
N SER A 199 3.37 36.50 -1.47
CA SER A 199 3.88 35.12 -1.51
C SER A 199 2.77 34.11 -1.82
N TYR A 200 1.57 34.27 -1.26
CA TYR A 200 0.40 33.45 -1.60
C TYR A 200 0.10 33.51 -3.10
N TYR A 201 -0.02 34.72 -3.67
CA TYR A 201 -0.30 34.89 -5.10
C TYR A 201 0.85 34.40 -5.97
N LYS A 202 2.11 34.59 -5.56
CA LYS A 202 3.29 34.07 -6.27
C LYS A 202 3.27 32.56 -6.39
N ILE A 203 2.78 31.85 -5.37
CA ILE A 203 2.68 30.40 -5.35
C ILE A 203 1.50 29.92 -6.19
N ILE A 204 0.31 30.49 -6.00
CA ILE A 204 -0.91 30.07 -6.72
C ILE A 204 -0.83 30.40 -8.22
N LYS A 205 -0.25 31.55 -8.60
CA LYS A 205 -0.06 31.94 -10.00
C LYS A 205 1.17 31.29 -10.65
N ARG A 206 1.92 30.45 -9.93
CA ARG A 206 3.12 29.80 -10.45
C ARG A 206 2.69 28.76 -11.49
N LYS A 207 2.90 29.04 -12.78
CA LYS A 207 2.73 28.04 -13.84
C LYS A 207 3.66 26.86 -13.55
N PRO A 208 3.20 25.59 -13.72
CA PRO A 208 4.08 24.44 -13.58
C PRO A 208 5.26 24.63 -14.54
N LYS A 209 6.48 24.64 -14.00
CA LYS A 209 7.69 24.72 -14.84
C LYS A 209 7.60 23.59 -15.87
N LYS A 210 7.81 23.89 -17.16
CA LYS A 210 7.97 22.88 -18.21
C LYS A 210 8.91 21.79 -17.69
N PRO A 211 8.61 20.50 -17.90
CA PRO A 211 9.44 19.45 -17.37
C PRO A 211 10.86 19.59 -17.92
N LYS A 212 11.87 19.53 -17.04
CA LYS A 212 13.29 19.74 -17.39
C LYS A 212 13.84 18.74 -18.44
N ARG A 213 13.08 17.72 -18.84
CA ARG A 213 13.49 16.62 -19.73
C ARG A 213 12.33 16.16 -20.66
N PRO A 214 11.93 16.95 -21.67
CA PRO A 214 10.79 16.61 -22.53
C PRO A 214 11.01 15.31 -23.32
N LYS A 215 12.23 15.08 -23.84
CA LYS A 215 12.58 13.85 -24.58
C LYS A 215 12.41 12.59 -23.72
N LEU A 216 12.92 12.62 -22.48
CA LEU A 216 12.79 11.49 -21.54
C LEU A 216 11.31 11.19 -21.23
N ILE A 217 10.48 12.22 -21.05
CA ILE A 217 9.06 12.03 -20.75
C ILE A 217 8.32 11.43 -21.93
N ALA A 218 8.60 11.91 -23.15
CA ALA A 218 8.05 11.34 -24.36
C ALA A 218 8.43 9.86 -24.46
N LYS A 219 9.70 9.53 -24.24
CA LYS A 219 10.18 8.14 -24.31
C LYS A 219 9.59 7.25 -23.21
N ILE A 220 9.44 7.74 -21.99
CA ILE A 220 8.74 7.00 -20.91
C ILE A 220 7.30 6.70 -21.30
N LYS A 221 6.58 7.64 -21.92
CA LYS A 221 5.21 7.41 -22.41
C LYS A 221 5.17 6.42 -23.55
N GLU A 222 6.09 6.52 -24.50
CA GLU A 222 6.23 5.61 -25.63
C GLU A 222 6.44 4.16 -25.13
N ILE A 223 7.43 3.93 -24.25
CA ILE A 223 7.69 2.62 -23.65
C ILE A 223 6.46 2.12 -22.88
N PHE A 224 5.81 2.99 -22.10
CA PHE A 224 4.62 2.60 -21.35
C PHE A 224 3.47 2.16 -22.27
N ASN A 225 3.21 2.90 -23.35
CA ASN A 225 2.14 2.62 -24.29
C ASN A 225 2.45 1.39 -25.15
N HIS A 226 3.70 1.24 -25.63
CA HIS A 226 4.16 0.10 -26.39
C HIS A 226 3.95 -1.21 -25.60
N HIS A 227 4.33 -1.22 -24.32
CA HIS A 227 4.07 -2.37 -23.44
C HIS A 227 2.64 -2.39 -22.85
N GLN A 228 1.68 -1.65 -23.44
CA GLN A 228 0.26 -1.61 -23.05
C GLN A 228 0.02 -1.37 -21.55
N GLY A 229 0.87 -0.55 -20.93
CA GLY A 229 0.82 -0.25 -19.49
C GLY A 229 1.28 -1.39 -18.57
N ARG A 230 1.82 -2.49 -19.11
CA ARG A 230 2.35 -3.63 -18.32
C ARG A 230 3.65 -3.26 -17.59
N TYR A 231 4.40 -2.28 -18.10
CA TYR A 231 5.69 -1.88 -17.51
C TYR A 231 5.52 -0.87 -16.37
N GLY A 232 6.00 -1.26 -15.20
CA GLY A 232 6.31 -0.33 -14.11
C GLY A 232 7.69 0.32 -14.30
N TYR A 233 8.01 1.26 -13.42
CA TYR A 233 9.25 2.05 -13.48
C TYR A 233 10.54 1.23 -13.56
N ARG A 234 10.60 0.05 -12.94
CA ARG A 234 11.76 -0.87 -13.03
C ARG A 234 12.02 -1.34 -14.45
N ARG A 235 11.00 -1.87 -15.13
CA ARG A 235 11.14 -2.35 -16.51
C ARG A 235 11.30 -1.19 -17.48
N ALA A 236 10.57 -0.10 -17.29
CA ALA A 236 10.79 1.11 -18.10
C ALA A 236 12.23 1.63 -17.96
N THR A 237 12.84 1.55 -16.77
CA THR A 237 14.26 1.91 -16.58
C THR A 237 15.19 0.96 -17.33
N LEU A 238 14.98 -0.35 -17.22
CA LEU A 238 15.80 -1.34 -17.94
C LEU A 238 15.70 -1.16 -19.46
N GLN A 239 14.50 -0.90 -19.98
CA GLN A 239 14.28 -0.62 -21.39
C GLN A 239 15.02 0.66 -21.83
N LEU A 240 14.93 1.74 -21.05
CA LEU A 240 15.68 2.97 -21.33
C LEU A 240 17.20 2.73 -21.32
N ILE A 241 17.72 1.95 -20.37
CA ILE A 241 19.15 1.62 -20.32
C ILE A 241 19.56 0.78 -21.55
N LYS A 242 18.73 -0.19 -21.95
CA LYS A 242 18.94 -1.01 -23.16
C LYS A 242 18.99 -0.15 -24.43
N GLU A 243 18.21 0.94 -24.47
CA GLU A 243 18.22 1.95 -25.54
C GLU A 243 19.33 3.02 -25.38
N GLY A 244 20.29 2.83 -24.46
CA GLY A 244 21.46 3.69 -24.31
C GLY A 244 21.27 4.91 -23.39
N TRP A 245 20.15 5.02 -22.65
CA TRP A 245 19.94 6.14 -21.74
C TRP A 245 20.72 5.94 -20.43
N ASN A 246 21.57 6.92 -20.08
CA ASN A 246 22.16 7.01 -18.76
C ASN A 246 21.16 7.63 -17.76
N ILE A 247 20.35 6.78 -17.12
CA ILE A 247 19.26 7.21 -16.23
C ILE A 247 19.15 6.31 -15.00
N THR A 248 18.74 6.90 -13.87
CA THR A 248 18.48 6.14 -12.63
C THR A 248 17.01 5.78 -12.49
N GLU A 249 16.75 4.63 -11.85
CA GLU A 249 15.40 4.14 -11.52
C GLU A 249 14.57 5.19 -10.75
N LYS A 250 15.20 5.95 -9.84
CA LYS A 250 14.56 7.04 -9.07
C LYS A 250 13.98 8.12 -9.98
N THR A 251 14.70 8.44 -11.06
CA THR A 251 14.28 9.48 -12.02
C THR A 251 13.08 9.01 -12.84
N VAL A 252 13.11 7.78 -13.34
CA VAL A 252 11.98 7.18 -14.07
C VAL A 252 10.76 7.07 -13.17
N ARG A 253 10.93 6.59 -11.93
CA ARG A 253 9.86 6.52 -10.92
C ARG A 253 9.21 7.88 -10.66
N TYR A 254 10.02 8.93 -10.51
CA TYR A 254 9.53 10.28 -10.29
C TYR A 254 8.62 10.74 -11.45
N TRP A 255 9.07 10.55 -12.69
CA TRP A 255 8.31 10.98 -13.86
C TRP A 255 7.06 10.14 -14.09
N MET A 256 7.14 8.82 -13.98
CA MET A 256 5.94 7.98 -14.07
C MET A 256 4.90 8.36 -13.03
N HIS A 257 5.30 8.61 -11.78
CA HIS A 257 4.40 9.11 -10.73
C HIS A 257 3.80 10.47 -11.08
N LYS A 258 4.61 11.42 -11.58
CA LYS A 258 4.14 12.75 -12.00
C LYS A 258 3.16 12.69 -13.17
N LEU A 259 3.30 11.71 -14.05
CA LEU A 259 2.43 11.50 -15.21
C LEU A 259 1.22 10.60 -14.91
N GLY A 260 1.11 10.06 -13.70
CA GLY A 260 0.06 9.11 -13.35
C GLY A 260 0.20 7.73 -14.00
N LEU A 261 1.35 7.43 -14.62
CA LEU A 261 1.61 6.14 -15.27
C LEU A 261 1.90 5.07 -14.22
N LYS A 262 0.99 4.10 -14.11
CA LYS A 262 1.10 2.99 -13.18
C LYS A 262 1.09 1.68 -13.96
N GLY A 263 2.17 0.91 -13.84
CA GLY A 263 2.22 -0.43 -14.41
C GLY A 263 1.16 -1.33 -13.80
N ILE A 264 0.64 -2.28 -14.58
CA ILE A 264 -0.28 -3.33 -14.10
C ILE A 264 0.33 -4.04 -12.89
N ARG A 265 -0.49 -4.26 -11.85
CA ARG A 265 -0.09 -4.95 -10.61
C ARG A 265 -0.95 -6.18 -10.42
N ARG A 266 -0.34 -7.27 -9.96
CA ARG A 266 -1.06 -8.47 -9.52
C ARG A 266 -1.85 -8.14 -8.26
N ASN A 267 -3.17 -8.22 -8.34
CA ASN A 267 -4.04 -8.17 -7.17
C ASN A 267 -3.80 -9.45 -6.33
N LYS A 268 -3.72 -9.31 -5.00
CA LYS A 268 -3.61 -10.46 -4.10
C LYS A 268 -4.94 -11.21 -4.13
N ARG A 269 -5.00 -12.34 -4.83
CA ARG A 269 -6.17 -13.24 -4.83
C ARG A 269 -5.95 -14.37 -3.83
N LYS A 270 -7.03 -14.81 -3.19
CA LYS A 270 -7.00 -15.96 -2.26
C LYS A 270 -6.89 -17.26 -3.05
N TYR A 271 -6.08 -18.17 -2.52
CA TYR A 271 -5.82 -19.50 -3.07
C TYR A 271 -6.99 -20.46 -2.79
N SER A 272 -7.23 -21.41 -3.69
CA SER A 272 -8.14 -22.55 -3.50
C SER A 272 -7.55 -23.79 -4.17
N SER A 273 -7.37 -24.89 -3.43
CA SER A 273 -6.83 -26.17 -3.92
C SER A 273 -7.93 -27.19 -4.20
N TYR A 274 -7.77 -27.97 -5.27
CA TYR A 274 -8.64 -29.08 -5.68
C TYR A 274 -8.27 -30.42 -4.98
N LYS A 275 -9.26 -31.32 -4.82
CA LYS A 275 -9.14 -32.66 -4.21
C LYS A 275 -9.50 -33.76 -5.23
N GLY A 276 -8.58 -34.70 -5.48
CA GLY A 276 -8.86 -35.94 -6.23
C GLY A 276 -7.61 -36.80 -6.47
N THR A 277 -7.76 -38.09 -6.80
CA THR A 277 -6.64 -39.06 -7.07
C THR A 277 -7.10 -40.14 -8.03
N ILE A 278 -6.42 -40.35 -9.16
CA ILE A 278 -6.30 -41.62 -9.93
C ILE A 278 -5.01 -41.58 -10.80
N GLY A 279 -4.13 -42.61 -10.72
CA GLY A 279 -3.04 -42.86 -11.68
C GLY A 279 -1.67 -43.28 -11.10
N LYS A 280 -0.64 -43.42 -11.95
CA LYS A 280 0.76 -43.72 -11.56
C LYS A 280 1.56 -42.43 -11.34
N ILE A 281 2.14 -42.29 -10.14
CA ILE A 281 2.86 -41.09 -9.68
C ILE A 281 4.38 -41.24 -9.89
N ALA A 282 5.04 -40.19 -10.39
CA ALA A 282 6.51 -40.09 -10.48
C ALA A 282 7.11 -39.36 -9.25
N PRO A 283 8.38 -39.60 -8.89
CA PRO A 283 9.03 -38.85 -7.81
C PRO A 283 9.21 -37.36 -8.14
N ASN A 284 9.21 -36.51 -7.11
CA ASN A 284 9.56 -35.10 -7.24
C ASN A 284 11.10 -34.97 -7.31
N LEU A 285 11.63 -34.67 -8.48
CA LEU A 285 13.06 -34.52 -8.77
C LEU A 285 13.50 -33.05 -8.76
N ILE A 286 12.55 -32.11 -8.87
CA ILE A 286 12.83 -30.67 -8.90
C ILE A 286 13.13 -30.14 -7.50
N HIS A 287 12.46 -30.63 -6.45
CA HIS A 287 12.66 -30.19 -5.06
C HIS A 287 12.67 -28.64 -4.89
N ARG A 288 11.91 -27.93 -5.73
CA ARG A 288 11.84 -26.45 -5.83
C ARG A 288 13.11 -25.77 -6.35
N ASP A 289 14.10 -26.53 -6.82
CA ASP A 289 15.19 -26.03 -7.66
C ASP A 289 14.70 -25.90 -9.11
N PHE A 290 13.97 -24.81 -9.33
CA PHE A 290 13.34 -24.47 -10.60
C PHE A 290 14.30 -24.02 -11.69
N PHE A 291 15.52 -23.60 -11.32
CA PHE A 291 16.45 -23.00 -12.26
C PHE A 291 17.19 -24.07 -13.06
N ALA A 292 17.38 -23.82 -14.35
CA ALA A 292 18.27 -24.59 -15.21
C ALA A 292 19.40 -23.71 -15.77
N PRO A 293 20.66 -24.16 -15.73
CA PRO A 293 21.77 -23.38 -16.28
C PRO A 293 21.76 -23.31 -17.81
N MET A 294 21.19 -24.32 -18.48
CA MET A 294 21.01 -24.36 -19.93
C MET A 294 19.54 -24.59 -20.31
N PRO A 295 19.12 -24.15 -21.51
CA PRO A 295 17.82 -24.49 -22.06
C PRO A 295 17.61 -26.00 -22.17
N ASN A 296 16.35 -26.45 -22.15
CA ASN A 296 15.93 -27.84 -22.30
C ASN A 296 16.50 -28.83 -21.27
N MET A 297 16.93 -28.35 -20.09
CA MET A 297 17.28 -29.22 -18.98
C MET A 297 16.12 -29.45 -18.01
N LYS A 298 15.28 -28.43 -17.80
CA LYS A 298 14.10 -28.52 -16.92
C LYS A 298 12.92 -27.87 -17.61
N TRP A 299 11.90 -28.66 -17.89
CA TRP A 299 10.64 -28.20 -18.44
C TRP A 299 9.55 -28.30 -17.39
N HIS A 300 8.62 -27.35 -17.40
CA HIS A 300 7.48 -27.29 -16.50
C HIS A 300 6.20 -27.12 -17.30
N THR A 301 5.15 -27.84 -16.94
CA THR A 301 3.82 -27.67 -17.54
C THR A 301 2.74 -27.82 -16.50
N ASP A 302 1.62 -27.16 -16.75
CA ASP A 302 0.37 -27.24 -16.00
C ASP A 302 -0.75 -26.72 -16.93
N ILE A 303 -2.02 -26.94 -16.59
CA ILE A 303 -3.16 -26.49 -17.38
C ILE A 303 -3.84 -25.32 -16.65
N THR A 304 -4.17 -24.28 -17.40
CA THR A 304 -4.92 -23.14 -16.84
C THR A 304 -6.21 -22.88 -17.60
N GLU A 305 -7.28 -22.61 -16.86
CA GLU A 305 -8.62 -22.31 -17.39
C GLU A 305 -8.85 -20.78 -17.50
N PHE A 306 -9.40 -20.34 -18.62
CA PHE A 306 -10.00 -19.03 -18.83
C PHE A 306 -11.51 -19.20 -18.98
N HIS A 307 -12.26 -18.32 -18.32
CA HIS A 307 -13.73 -18.34 -18.36
C HIS A 307 -14.24 -17.04 -18.99
N LEU A 308 -14.85 -17.15 -20.16
CA LEU A 308 -15.35 -16.00 -20.93
C LEU A 308 -16.79 -16.28 -21.36
N ASN A 309 -17.72 -15.40 -20.98
CA ASN A 309 -19.13 -15.46 -21.39
C ASN A 309 -19.81 -16.82 -21.18
N GLY A 310 -19.50 -17.51 -20.06
CA GLY A 310 -20.06 -18.83 -19.76
C GLY A 310 -19.31 -20.00 -20.40
N GLU A 311 -18.41 -19.74 -21.34
CA GLU A 311 -17.58 -20.76 -21.98
C GLU A 311 -16.19 -20.86 -21.31
N LYS A 312 -15.54 -22.01 -21.52
CA LYS A 312 -14.20 -22.31 -20.97
C LYS A 312 -13.19 -22.53 -22.07
N LEU A 313 -11.98 -22.03 -21.83
CA LEU A 313 -10.82 -22.21 -22.69
C LEU A 313 -9.63 -22.64 -21.83
N TYR A 314 -8.90 -23.66 -22.27
CA TYR A 314 -7.78 -24.24 -21.55
C TYR A 314 -6.49 -24.00 -22.33
N LEU A 315 -5.44 -23.63 -21.61
CA LEU A 315 -4.09 -23.46 -22.13
C LEU A 315 -3.17 -24.45 -21.41
N SER A 316 -2.39 -25.19 -22.19
CA SER A 316 -1.31 -26.06 -21.72
C SER A 316 0.02 -25.59 -22.33
N PRO A 317 0.87 -24.89 -21.58
CA PRO A 317 2.19 -24.44 -22.04
C PRO A 317 3.35 -25.20 -21.39
N ILE A 318 4.44 -25.36 -22.15
CA ILE A 318 5.75 -25.75 -21.62
C ILE A 318 6.57 -24.51 -21.32
N LEU A 319 7.00 -24.35 -20.08
CA LEU A 319 7.92 -23.32 -19.65
C LEU A 319 9.31 -23.92 -19.36
N ASP A 320 10.35 -23.30 -19.90
CA ASP A 320 11.75 -23.70 -19.69
C ASP A 320 12.32 -23.08 -18.39
N GLY A 321 12.91 -23.89 -17.51
CA GLY A 321 13.48 -23.45 -16.23
C GLY A 321 14.68 -22.51 -16.33
N CYS A 322 15.28 -22.33 -17.51
CA CYS A 322 16.45 -21.49 -17.72
C CYS A 322 16.07 -19.98 -17.69
N GLY A 323 15.50 -19.49 -18.79
CA GLY A 323 15.01 -18.11 -18.93
C GLY A 323 13.53 -17.95 -18.57
N GLY A 324 12.78 -19.05 -18.45
CA GLY A 324 11.33 -19.02 -18.33
C GLY A 324 10.65 -18.63 -19.62
N ASP A 325 11.18 -19.01 -20.78
CA ASP A 325 10.50 -18.89 -22.07
C ASP A 325 9.46 -20.01 -22.23
N ILE A 326 8.40 -19.72 -22.99
CA ILE A 326 7.40 -20.71 -23.38
C ILE A 326 7.90 -21.43 -24.63
N VAL A 327 8.28 -22.69 -24.47
CA VAL A 327 8.84 -23.53 -25.53
C VAL A 327 7.74 -23.90 -26.53
N SER A 328 6.61 -24.39 -26.03
CA SER A 328 5.46 -24.84 -26.82
C SER A 328 4.17 -24.62 -26.03
N TYR A 329 3.04 -24.59 -26.72
CA TYR A 329 1.73 -24.59 -26.08
C TYR A 329 0.61 -25.09 -27.01
N SER A 330 -0.49 -25.49 -26.41
CA SER A 330 -1.76 -25.79 -27.06
C SER A 330 -2.91 -25.08 -26.34
N ILE A 331 -3.98 -24.81 -27.08
CA ILE A 331 -5.20 -24.16 -26.58
C ILE A 331 -6.38 -25.00 -27.07
N SER A 332 -7.29 -25.35 -26.17
CA SER A 332 -8.49 -26.16 -26.49
C SER A 332 -9.67 -25.72 -25.63
N ARG A 333 -10.89 -26.08 -26.06
CA ARG A 333 -12.12 -25.93 -25.26
C ARG A 333 -12.26 -27.02 -24.19
N HIS A 334 -11.43 -28.07 -24.26
CA HIS A 334 -11.48 -29.22 -23.35
C HIS A 334 -10.10 -29.48 -22.72
N PRO A 335 -10.03 -29.82 -21.42
CA PRO A 335 -8.78 -30.16 -20.74
C PRO A 335 -8.50 -31.66 -20.85
N ASP A 336 -8.39 -32.17 -22.08
CA ASP A 336 -8.23 -33.59 -22.39
C ASP A 336 -6.77 -33.98 -22.67
N MET A 337 -6.55 -35.26 -23.00
CA MET A 337 -5.24 -35.75 -23.40
C MET A 337 -4.75 -35.13 -24.70
N ASP A 338 -5.65 -34.81 -25.64
CA ASP A 338 -5.29 -34.24 -26.95
C ASP A 338 -4.67 -32.86 -26.79
N LEU A 339 -5.18 -32.03 -25.86
CA LEU A 339 -4.55 -30.77 -25.46
C LEU A 339 -3.08 -31.00 -25.07
N VAL A 340 -2.80 -31.95 -24.17
CA VAL A 340 -1.45 -32.20 -23.66
C VAL A 340 -0.53 -32.79 -24.74
N MET A 341 -1.01 -33.79 -25.48
CA MET A 341 -0.22 -34.45 -26.53
C MET A 341 0.10 -33.51 -27.68
N THR A 342 -0.85 -32.69 -28.13
CA THR A 342 -0.61 -31.68 -29.17
C THR A 342 0.46 -30.67 -28.75
N MET A 343 0.50 -30.31 -27.47
CA MET A 343 1.55 -29.42 -26.94
C MET A 343 2.92 -30.10 -26.96
N LEU A 344 3.00 -31.39 -26.61
CA LEU A 344 4.23 -32.18 -26.65
C LEU A 344 4.76 -32.34 -28.08
N ASP A 345 3.88 -32.69 -29.03
CA ASP A 345 4.27 -32.91 -30.42
C ASP A 345 4.90 -31.64 -31.01
N LYS A 346 4.28 -30.49 -30.77
CA LYS A 346 4.85 -29.18 -31.15
C LYS A 346 6.21 -28.91 -30.49
N ALA A 347 6.40 -29.33 -29.25
CA ALA A 347 7.66 -29.14 -28.54
C ALA A 347 8.77 -30.02 -29.14
N PHE A 348 8.48 -31.29 -29.43
CA PHE A 348 9.45 -32.24 -30.00
C PHE A 348 9.83 -31.90 -31.44
N VAL A 349 8.91 -31.32 -32.22
CA VAL A 349 9.24 -30.77 -33.54
C VAL A 349 10.17 -29.56 -33.44
N LYS A 350 9.96 -28.71 -32.43
CA LYS A 350 10.71 -27.46 -32.27
C LYS A 350 12.09 -27.67 -31.65
N GLU A 351 12.23 -28.58 -30.70
CA GLU A 351 13.44 -28.77 -29.91
C GLU A 351 14.05 -30.15 -30.17
N THR A 352 15.10 -30.18 -30.99
CA THR A 352 15.78 -31.43 -31.38
C THR A 352 16.86 -31.89 -30.40
N ALA A 353 17.31 -31.00 -29.50
CA ALA A 353 18.33 -31.29 -28.49
C ALA A 353 17.77 -31.08 -27.08
N LEU A 354 17.53 -32.19 -26.39
CA LEU A 354 16.99 -32.22 -25.03
C LEU A 354 18.13 -32.61 -24.07
N ASN A 355 18.59 -31.65 -23.28
CA ASN A 355 19.80 -31.75 -22.45
C ASN A 355 19.56 -32.57 -21.17
N ASN A 356 19.29 -33.87 -21.31
CA ASN A 356 18.81 -34.74 -20.22
C ASN A 356 17.60 -34.13 -19.51
N CYS A 357 16.63 -33.69 -20.30
CA CYS A 357 15.51 -32.90 -19.82
C CYS A 357 14.72 -33.62 -18.72
N THR A 358 14.51 -32.93 -17.59
CA THR A 358 13.52 -33.31 -16.60
C THR A 358 12.24 -32.52 -16.85
N PHE A 359 11.12 -33.22 -17.03
CA PHE A 359 9.83 -32.59 -17.26
C PHE A 359 8.95 -32.72 -16.02
N HIS A 360 8.76 -31.58 -15.34
CA HIS A 360 7.96 -31.46 -14.12
C HIS A 360 6.51 -31.10 -14.41
N THR A 361 5.59 -31.86 -13.80
CA THR A 361 4.13 -31.66 -13.90
C THR A 361 3.49 -31.75 -12.52
N ASP A 362 2.23 -31.35 -12.41
CA ASP A 362 1.41 -31.73 -11.27
C ASP A 362 1.00 -33.23 -11.35
N GLN A 363 0.17 -33.68 -10.41
CA GLN A 363 -0.42 -35.03 -10.43
C GLN A 363 -1.77 -35.07 -11.17
N GLY A 364 -1.97 -34.27 -12.22
CA GLY A 364 -3.14 -34.35 -13.09
C GLY A 364 -3.27 -35.72 -13.77
N CYS A 365 -4.50 -36.16 -14.05
CA CYS A 365 -4.74 -37.48 -14.66
C CYS A 365 -4.09 -37.62 -16.04
N GLN A 366 -3.97 -36.52 -16.79
CA GLN A 366 -3.36 -36.49 -18.12
C GLN A 366 -1.87 -36.87 -18.05
N TYR A 367 -1.14 -36.32 -17.08
CA TYR A 367 0.29 -36.56 -16.90
C TYR A 367 0.61 -37.93 -16.30
N GLN A 368 -0.39 -38.58 -15.69
CA GLN A 368 -0.28 -39.96 -15.19
C GLN A 368 -0.61 -41.01 -16.26
N SER A 369 -1.01 -40.58 -17.46
CA SER A 369 -1.42 -41.50 -18.52
C SER A 369 -0.22 -42.29 -19.10
N PRO A 370 -0.41 -43.57 -19.49
CA PRO A 370 0.63 -44.35 -20.15
C PRO A 370 1.09 -43.74 -21.48
N GLN A 371 0.19 -43.09 -22.21
CA GLN A 371 0.49 -42.41 -23.47
C GLN A 371 1.49 -41.27 -23.26
N TYR A 372 1.25 -40.41 -22.27
CA TYR A 372 2.15 -39.32 -21.90
C TYR A 372 3.53 -39.85 -21.46
N GLN A 373 3.54 -40.84 -20.56
CA GLN A 373 4.77 -41.46 -20.06
C GLN A 373 5.59 -42.08 -21.19
N ARG A 374 4.93 -42.75 -22.14
CA ARG A 374 5.58 -43.35 -23.32
C ARG A 374 6.19 -42.28 -24.22
N ALA A 375 5.47 -41.18 -24.48
CA ALA A 375 5.96 -40.09 -25.30
C ALA A 375 7.23 -39.45 -24.70
N LEU A 376 7.24 -39.19 -23.39
CA LEU A 376 8.44 -38.68 -22.70
C LEU A 376 9.62 -39.67 -22.78
N LYS A 377 9.36 -40.96 -22.53
CA LYS A 377 10.39 -41.99 -22.56
C LYS A 377 11.02 -42.14 -23.95
N LEU A 378 10.24 -42.04 -25.02
CA LEU A 378 10.74 -42.10 -26.41
C LEU A 378 11.70 -40.94 -26.74
N GLN A 379 11.55 -39.79 -26.07
CA GLN A 379 12.41 -38.62 -26.23
C GLN A 379 13.54 -38.55 -25.19
N GLY A 380 13.72 -39.59 -24.37
CA GLY A 380 14.73 -39.62 -23.30
C GLY A 380 14.47 -38.62 -22.17
N ILE A 381 13.22 -38.13 -22.02
CA ILE A 381 12.84 -37.16 -21.00
C ILE A 381 12.51 -37.88 -19.69
N THR A 382 13.06 -37.39 -18.59
CA THR A 382 12.74 -37.90 -17.25
C THR A 382 11.54 -37.17 -16.68
N GLN A 383 10.45 -37.88 -16.39
CA GLN A 383 9.27 -37.28 -15.75
C GLN A 383 9.52 -37.01 -14.27
N SER A 384 9.07 -35.85 -13.81
CA SER A 384 8.95 -35.52 -12.39
C SER A 384 7.54 -35.03 -12.09
N MET A 385 6.99 -35.37 -10.92
CA MET A 385 5.69 -34.86 -10.49
C MET A 385 5.77 -34.14 -9.15
N SER A 386 4.99 -33.07 -8.99
CA SER A 386 4.83 -32.37 -7.73
C SER A 386 4.16 -33.26 -6.66
N ARG A 387 4.31 -32.90 -5.38
CA ARG A 387 3.59 -33.62 -4.31
C ARG A 387 2.13 -33.21 -4.32
N LYS A 388 1.23 -34.18 -4.14
CA LYS A 388 -0.21 -33.94 -4.04
C LYS A 388 -0.53 -32.79 -3.08
N GLY A 389 -1.23 -31.76 -3.56
CA GLY A 389 -1.68 -30.63 -2.75
C GLY A 389 -0.58 -29.63 -2.35
N ASN A 390 0.57 -29.62 -3.04
CA ASN A 390 1.69 -28.73 -2.73
C ASN A 390 1.97 -27.73 -3.86
N SER A 391 1.24 -26.61 -3.88
CA SER A 391 1.41 -25.52 -4.86
C SER A 391 2.82 -24.94 -4.93
N MET A 392 3.59 -25.01 -3.84
CA MET A 392 4.97 -24.52 -3.83
C MET A 392 5.89 -25.34 -4.74
N ASP A 393 5.54 -26.59 -5.02
CA ASP A 393 6.33 -27.44 -5.91
C ASP A 393 6.06 -27.08 -7.40
N ASP A 394 4.98 -26.37 -7.73
CA ASP A 394 4.60 -25.89 -9.09
C ASP A 394 4.77 -24.37 -9.29
N GLY A 395 5.54 -23.73 -8.41
CA GLY A 395 5.61 -22.26 -8.29
C GLY A 395 6.01 -21.50 -9.56
N LEU A 396 6.75 -22.12 -10.51
CA LEU A 396 7.07 -21.50 -11.80
C LEU A 396 5.83 -21.31 -12.67
N MET A 397 5.01 -22.35 -12.84
CA MET A 397 3.80 -22.29 -13.65
C MET A 397 2.76 -21.38 -13.01
N GLU A 398 2.59 -21.44 -11.69
CA GLU A 398 1.73 -20.51 -10.96
C GLU A 398 2.16 -19.04 -11.13
N ASN A 399 3.47 -18.79 -11.21
CA ASN A 399 4.00 -17.46 -11.49
C ASN A 399 3.61 -17.01 -12.89
N PHE A 400 3.85 -17.85 -13.91
CA PHE A 400 3.53 -17.58 -15.29
C PHE A 400 2.03 -17.35 -15.50
N PHE A 401 1.15 -18.23 -15.03
CA PHE A 401 -0.29 -18.06 -15.17
C PHE A 401 -0.82 -16.84 -14.44
N GLY A 402 -0.32 -16.59 -13.24
CA GLY A 402 -0.66 -15.38 -12.50
C GLY A 402 -0.27 -14.11 -13.26
N LEU A 403 0.87 -14.14 -13.95
CA LEU A 403 1.35 -13.05 -14.78
C LEU A 403 0.48 -12.86 -16.03
N LEU A 404 0.33 -13.92 -16.83
CA LEU A 404 -0.46 -13.99 -18.04
C LEU A 404 -1.86 -13.44 -17.80
N LYS A 405 -2.59 -14.03 -16.84
CA LYS A 405 -3.96 -13.63 -16.57
C LYS A 405 -4.05 -12.20 -16.05
N THR A 406 -3.13 -11.74 -15.20
CA THR A 406 -3.14 -10.35 -14.72
C THR A 406 -2.88 -9.35 -15.85
N GLU A 407 -1.94 -9.65 -16.75
CA GLU A 407 -1.50 -8.68 -17.76
C GLU A 407 -2.44 -8.61 -18.98
N MET A 408 -3.15 -9.69 -19.33
CA MET A 408 -4.06 -9.68 -20.50
C MET A 408 -5.54 -9.96 -20.19
N PHE A 409 -5.89 -10.69 -19.13
CA PHE A 409 -7.25 -11.22 -18.99
C PHE A 409 -8.05 -10.58 -17.87
N TYR A 410 -7.54 -10.65 -16.64
CA TYR A 410 -8.22 -10.14 -15.45
C TYR A 410 -8.42 -8.62 -15.53
N ASP A 411 -9.64 -8.20 -15.19
CA ASP A 411 -10.11 -6.81 -15.26
C ASP A 411 -10.10 -6.26 -16.71
N GLN A 412 -10.03 -7.16 -17.70
CA GLN A 412 -9.97 -6.90 -19.13
C GLN A 412 -10.83 -7.90 -19.93
N GLU A 413 -11.62 -8.76 -19.25
CA GLU A 413 -12.43 -9.81 -19.88
C GLU A 413 -13.42 -9.23 -20.89
N TYR A 414 -13.94 -8.03 -20.63
CA TYR A 414 -14.87 -7.28 -21.50
C TYR A 414 -14.28 -6.92 -22.88
N LYS A 415 -12.96 -7.03 -23.06
CA LYS A 415 -12.29 -6.77 -24.35
C LYS A 415 -12.43 -7.92 -25.33
N TYR A 416 -12.87 -9.09 -24.87
CA TYR A 416 -12.98 -10.30 -25.68
C TYR A 416 -14.45 -10.65 -25.86
N HIS A 417 -14.91 -10.63 -27.10
CA HIS A 417 -16.29 -10.95 -27.47
C HIS A 417 -16.48 -12.43 -27.79
N SER A 418 -15.40 -13.15 -28.12
CA SER A 418 -15.44 -14.58 -28.45
C SER A 418 -14.23 -15.36 -27.92
N LEU A 419 -14.36 -16.69 -27.82
CA LEU A 419 -13.22 -17.57 -27.52
C LEU A 419 -12.13 -17.51 -28.59
N GLN A 420 -12.47 -17.17 -29.83
CA GLN A 420 -11.49 -17.03 -30.91
C GLN A 420 -10.61 -15.81 -30.70
N GLU A 421 -11.20 -14.66 -30.33
CA GLU A 421 -10.46 -13.46 -29.95
C GLU A 421 -9.57 -13.70 -28.72
N LEU A 422 -10.10 -14.38 -27.70
CA LEU A 422 -9.31 -14.74 -26.53
C LEU A 422 -8.14 -15.67 -26.90
N THR A 423 -8.38 -16.66 -27.76
CA THR A 423 -7.33 -17.56 -28.26
C THR A 423 -6.23 -16.77 -28.95
N GLN A 424 -6.60 -15.83 -29.83
CA GLN A 424 -5.65 -15.00 -30.54
C GLN A 424 -4.85 -14.10 -29.58
N ALA A 425 -5.52 -13.49 -28.59
CA ALA A 425 -4.86 -12.67 -27.58
C ALA A 425 -3.88 -13.48 -26.70
N ILE A 426 -4.19 -14.74 -26.37
CA ILE A 426 -3.26 -15.63 -25.67
C ILE A 426 -2.02 -15.88 -26.51
N LYS A 427 -2.17 -16.15 -27.81
CA LYS A 427 -1.04 -16.37 -28.74
C LYS A 427 -0.13 -15.14 -28.79
N GLU A 428 -0.72 -13.96 -29.05
CA GLU A 428 -0.02 -12.68 -29.09
C GLU A 428 0.68 -12.36 -27.77
N TYR A 429 0.04 -12.68 -26.64
CA TYR A 429 0.68 -12.49 -25.34
C TYR A 429 1.88 -13.41 -25.14
N ILE A 430 1.81 -14.68 -25.55
CA ILE A 430 2.92 -15.63 -25.41
C ILE A 430 4.12 -15.19 -26.26
N GLU A 431 3.86 -14.72 -27.48
CA GLU A 431 4.88 -14.12 -28.35
C GLU A 431 5.52 -12.89 -27.68
N TYR A 432 4.70 -11.91 -27.27
CA TYR A 432 5.16 -10.76 -26.50
C TYR A 432 5.97 -11.15 -25.25
N TYR A 433 5.50 -12.15 -24.51
CA TYR A 433 6.14 -12.62 -23.28
C TYR A 433 7.54 -13.16 -23.55
N ASN A 434 7.72 -13.91 -24.65
CA ASN A 434 9.00 -14.49 -25.03
C ASN A 434 9.95 -13.46 -25.65
N GLU A 435 9.44 -12.60 -26.53
CA GLU A 435 10.27 -11.81 -27.45
C GLU A 435 10.51 -10.37 -27.01
N GLU A 436 9.55 -9.76 -26.32
CA GLU A 436 9.61 -8.33 -25.96
C GLU A 436 9.68 -8.09 -24.45
N ARG A 437 9.11 -9.01 -23.66
CA ARG A 437 8.88 -8.77 -22.24
C ARG A 437 10.13 -9.02 -21.40
N ILE A 438 10.80 -7.95 -21.01
CA ILE A 438 12.02 -8.03 -20.20
C ILE A 438 11.76 -8.52 -18.76
N LYS A 439 12.69 -9.32 -18.25
CA LYS A 439 12.70 -9.78 -16.86
C LYS A 439 13.85 -9.13 -16.09
N SER A 440 13.53 -8.52 -14.95
CA SER A 440 14.56 -7.92 -14.08
C SER A 440 15.56 -8.96 -13.53
N ARG A 441 15.13 -10.20 -13.28
CA ARG A 441 16.02 -11.32 -12.91
C ARG A 441 17.04 -11.64 -14.01
N LEU A 442 16.68 -11.43 -15.27
CA LEU A 442 17.53 -11.67 -16.43
C LEU A 442 18.27 -10.39 -16.86
N LYS A 443 18.51 -9.47 -15.92
CA LYS A 443 19.21 -8.20 -16.15
C LYS A 443 18.66 -7.35 -17.32
N GLY A 444 17.36 -7.47 -17.61
CA GLY A 444 16.71 -6.71 -18.68
C GLY A 444 16.62 -7.43 -20.02
N LEU A 445 17.03 -8.69 -20.09
CA LEU A 445 16.80 -9.55 -21.25
C LEU A 445 15.37 -10.10 -21.27
N THR A 446 14.88 -10.39 -22.46
CA THR A 446 13.66 -11.17 -22.67
C THR A 446 13.95 -12.66 -22.48
N PRO A 447 12.93 -13.51 -22.23
CA PRO A 447 13.14 -14.95 -22.11
C PRO A 447 13.86 -15.55 -23.32
N LYS A 448 13.50 -15.13 -24.53
CA LYS A 448 14.12 -15.62 -25.76
C LYS A 448 15.57 -15.13 -25.91
N GLU A 449 15.85 -13.86 -25.61
CA GLU A 449 17.22 -13.33 -25.61
C GLU A 449 18.13 -14.10 -24.64
N TYR A 450 17.63 -14.35 -23.43
CA TYR A 450 18.38 -15.10 -22.42
C TYR A 450 18.60 -16.55 -22.85
N ARG A 451 17.59 -17.21 -23.44
CA ARG A 451 17.73 -18.56 -24.00
C ARG A 451 18.85 -18.61 -25.04
N ASN A 452 18.82 -17.69 -26.02
CA ASN A 452 19.84 -17.62 -27.06
C ASN A 452 21.24 -17.39 -26.49
N GLN A 453 21.37 -16.54 -25.46
CA GLN A 453 22.65 -16.30 -24.80
C GLN A 453 23.14 -17.54 -24.03
N ALA A 454 22.25 -18.21 -23.29
CA ALA A 454 22.59 -19.40 -22.50
C ALA A 454 22.93 -20.62 -23.37
N SER A 455 22.37 -20.70 -24.59
CA SER A 455 22.75 -21.70 -25.59
C SER A 455 24.17 -21.52 -26.11
N ILE A 456 24.71 -20.29 -26.09
CA ILE A 456 26.07 -19.98 -26.58
C ILE A 456 27.08 -20.03 -25.44
N ASN A 457 26.74 -19.47 -24.27
CA ASN A 457 27.61 -19.40 -23.09
C ASN A 457 26.88 -19.94 -21.86
N PRO A 458 27.02 -21.24 -21.55
CA PRO A 458 26.41 -21.82 -20.36
C PRO A 458 26.95 -21.15 -19.10
N VAL A 459 26.07 -20.77 -18.19
CA VAL A 459 26.46 -20.28 -16.86
C VAL A 459 26.69 -21.52 -15.98
N PHE A 460 27.95 -21.91 -15.80
CA PHE A 460 28.37 -22.98 -14.89
C PHE A 460 28.50 -22.48 -13.46
#